data_AF-A0AAE1DNL0-F1
#
_entry.id   AF-A0AAE1DNL0-F1
#
_cell.length_a   1.000
_cell.length_b   1.000
_cell.length_c   1.000
_cell.angle_alpha   90.00
_cell.angle_beta   90.00
_cell.angle_gamma   90.00
#
_symmetry.space_group_name_H-M   'P 1'
#
loop_
_entity.id
_entity.type
_entity.pdbx_description
1 polymer ?
#
loop_
_entity_poly.entity_id
_entity_poly.type
_entity_poly.pdbx_seq_one_letter_code
_entity_poly.pdbx_strand_id
1 'polypeptide(L)'
;MAISKVCDAGASLSPSKQRMLLSSTVFLVVGLIIYANIFTLLTVMLTLALAWYGLDLIRQHTMEKIDPAGKYVFITSCDSGFGLEGAKVIRDLGFMVIAGCYNDNSPGAKELRSRPWVKKVEVVSLDVSNEASVMACAEEVKAICNDQEMGGNAGPGGLAGVGKPGSLGVKKRS
;
A
#
# COMPACT_ATOMS: atom_id res chain seq x y z
N MET A 1 -7.47 6.48 -63.22
CA MET A 1 -7.98 5.30 -63.98
C MET A 1 -8.53 4.19 -63.08
N ALA A 2 -7.95 3.92 -61.90
CA ALA A 2 -8.47 2.88 -60.97
C ALA A 2 -9.82 3.25 -60.32
N ILE A 3 -10.05 4.54 -60.04
CA ILE A 3 -11.27 5.03 -59.35
C ILE A 3 -12.52 4.91 -60.24
N SER A 4 -12.38 5.09 -61.57
CA SER A 4 -13.52 4.90 -62.48
C SER A 4 -13.90 3.42 -62.59
N LYS A 5 -12.92 2.52 -62.66
CA LYS A 5 -13.18 1.06 -62.72
C LYS A 5 -13.91 0.52 -61.48
N VAL A 6 -13.68 1.12 -60.30
CA VAL A 6 -14.41 0.75 -59.06
C VAL A 6 -15.85 1.27 -59.10
N CYS A 7 -16.09 2.48 -59.62
CA CYS A 7 -17.45 2.97 -59.86
C CYS A 7 -18.19 2.17 -60.95
N ASP A 8 -17.51 1.82 -62.04
CA ASP A 8 -18.10 1.05 -63.15
C ASP A 8 -18.43 -0.40 -62.73
N ALA A 9 -17.64 -1.00 -61.84
CA ALA A 9 -17.93 -2.30 -61.25
C ALA A 9 -19.13 -2.26 -60.28
N GLY A 10 -19.35 -1.14 -59.59
CA GLY A 10 -20.54 -0.92 -58.76
C GLY A 10 -21.82 -0.67 -59.57
N ALA A 11 -21.71 0.01 -60.71
CA ALA A 11 -22.83 0.37 -61.58
C ALA A 11 -23.39 -0.78 -62.43
N SER A 12 -22.65 -1.89 -62.55
CA SER A 12 -23.07 -3.13 -63.25
C SER A 12 -23.99 -4.03 -62.39
N LEU A 13 -24.10 -3.75 -61.09
CA LEU A 13 -24.87 -4.56 -60.16
C LEU A 13 -26.32 -4.05 -60.07
N SER A 14 -27.31 -4.95 -60.19
CA SER A 14 -28.72 -4.56 -60.12
C SER A 14 -29.04 -3.86 -58.78
N PRO A 15 -29.89 -2.83 -58.76
CA PRO A 15 -30.19 -2.06 -57.55
C PRO A 15 -30.74 -2.92 -56.39
N SER A 16 -31.33 -4.08 -56.71
CA SER A 16 -31.73 -5.11 -55.74
C SER A 16 -30.55 -5.82 -55.06
N LYS A 17 -29.49 -6.18 -55.80
CA LYS A 17 -28.29 -6.84 -55.26
C LYS A 17 -27.45 -5.87 -54.42
N GLN A 18 -27.39 -4.60 -54.81
CA GLN A 18 -26.69 -3.57 -54.05
C GLN A 18 -27.31 -3.33 -52.66
N ARG A 19 -28.65 -3.32 -52.56
CA ARG A 19 -29.37 -3.23 -51.27
C ARG A 19 -29.14 -4.45 -50.39
N MET A 20 -29.05 -5.64 -50.99
CA MET A 20 -28.80 -6.90 -50.27
C MET A 20 -27.37 -6.95 -49.68
N LEU A 21 -26.36 -6.46 -50.42
CA LEU A 21 -24.98 -6.38 -49.95
C LEU A 21 -24.79 -5.29 -48.87
N LEU A 22 -25.43 -4.13 -49.00
CA LEU A 22 -25.41 -3.09 -47.95
C LEU A 22 -25.99 -3.60 -46.63
N SER A 23 -27.13 -4.31 -46.68
CA SER A 23 -27.76 -4.87 -45.49
C SER A 23 -26.83 -5.87 -44.78
N SER A 24 -26.28 -6.82 -45.53
CA SER A 24 -25.35 -7.82 -45.00
C SER A 24 -24.10 -7.20 -44.35
N THR A 25 -23.49 -6.21 -45.02
CA THR A 25 -22.30 -5.52 -44.48
C THR A 25 -22.61 -4.74 -43.21
N VAL A 26 -23.76 -4.08 -43.11
CA VAL A 26 -24.20 -3.38 -41.88
C VAL A 26 -24.36 -4.37 -40.73
N PHE A 27 -25.01 -5.54 -40.94
CA PHE A 27 -25.16 -6.55 -39.90
C PHE A 27 -23.81 -7.11 -39.42
N LEU A 28 -22.85 -7.32 -40.33
CA LEU A 28 -21.51 -7.77 -39.97
C LEU A 28 -20.76 -6.72 -39.14
N VAL A 29 -20.83 -5.44 -39.51
CA VAL A 29 -20.20 -4.34 -38.76
C VAL A 29 -20.83 -4.20 -37.38
N VAL A 30 -22.17 -4.21 -37.29
CA VAL A 30 -22.88 -4.14 -36.00
C VAL A 30 -22.54 -5.35 -35.13
N GLY A 31 -22.52 -6.55 -35.70
CA GLY A 31 -22.11 -7.77 -34.98
C GLY A 31 -20.67 -7.69 -34.46
N LEU A 32 -19.75 -7.14 -35.25
CA LEU A 32 -18.35 -6.96 -34.84
C LEU A 32 -18.23 -5.92 -33.71
N ILE A 33 -18.98 -4.83 -33.75
CA ILE A 33 -19.03 -3.84 -32.67
C ILE A 33 -19.57 -4.47 -31.38
N ILE A 34 -20.67 -5.24 -31.47
CA ILE A 34 -21.25 -5.93 -30.32
C ILE A 34 -20.24 -6.93 -29.74
N TYR A 35 -19.60 -7.73 -30.60
CA TYR A 35 -18.58 -8.69 -30.18
C TYR A 35 -17.39 -8.01 -29.49
N ALA A 36 -16.87 -6.92 -30.06
CA ALA A 36 -15.77 -6.17 -29.47
C ALA A 36 -16.14 -5.62 -28.09
N ASN A 37 -17.34 -5.04 -27.92
CA ASN A 37 -17.81 -4.53 -26.63
C ASN A 37 -17.99 -5.65 -25.60
N ILE A 38 -18.61 -6.78 -25.98
CA ILE A 38 -18.76 -7.94 -25.09
C ILE A 38 -17.38 -8.46 -24.65
N PHE A 39 -16.43 -8.56 -25.58
CA PHE A 39 -15.07 -8.99 -25.28
C PHE A 39 -14.36 -8.02 -24.32
N THR A 40 -14.47 -6.71 -24.56
CA THR A 40 -13.92 -5.70 -23.64
C THR A 40 -14.55 -5.76 -22.26
N LEU A 41 -15.87 -5.97 -22.15
CA LEU A 41 -16.52 -6.13 -20.85
C LEU A 41 -16.02 -7.39 -20.12
N LEU A 42 -15.84 -8.49 -20.84
CA LEU A 42 -15.31 -9.74 -20.27
C LEU A 42 -13.88 -9.56 -19.73
N THR A 43 -13.00 -8.89 -20.50
CA THR A 43 -11.62 -8.63 -20.06
C THR A 43 -11.59 -7.72 -18.84
N VAL A 44 -12.40 -6.66 -18.80
CA VAL A 44 -12.51 -5.79 -17.63
C VAL A 44 -12.98 -6.57 -16.40
N MET A 45 -14.03 -7.38 -16.52
CA MET A 45 -14.53 -8.20 -15.41
C MET A 45 -13.48 -9.19 -14.90
N LEU A 46 -12.71 -9.82 -15.79
CA LEU A 46 -11.62 -10.72 -15.41
C LEU A 46 -10.51 -9.96 -14.66
N THR A 47 -10.11 -8.79 -15.14
CA THR A 47 -9.07 -7.99 -14.45
C THR A 47 -9.52 -7.52 -13.07
N LEU A 48 -10.79 -7.11 -12.92
CA LEU A 48 -11.35 -6.73 -11.63
C LEU A 48 -11.43 -7.92 -10.67
N ALA A 49 -11.82 -9.10 -11.17
CA ALA A 49 -11.85 -10.32 -10.37
C ALA A 49 -10.44 -10.72 -9.90
N LEU A 50 -9.44 -10.66 -10.78
CA LEU A 50 -8.04 -10.92 -10.43
C LEU A 50 -7.49 -9.88 -9.44
N ALA A 51 -7.81 -8.59 -9.63
CA ALA A 51 -7.41 -7.54 -8.71
C ALA A 51 -8.07 -7.73 -7.34
N TRP A 52 -9.37 -8.05 -7.30
CA TRP A 52 -10.09 -8.33 -6.07
C TRP A 52 -9.54 -9.56 -5.35
N TYR A 53 -9.30 -10.66 -6.08
CA TYR A 53 -8.69 -11.88 -5.53
C TYR A 53 -7.26 -11.62 -5.04
N GLY A 54 -6.47 -10.84 -5.78
CA GLY A 54 -5.13 -10.42 -5.38
C GLY A 54 -5.15 -9.58 -4.11
N LEU A 55 -6.05 -8.59 -4.03
CA LEU A 55 -6.23 -7.78 -2.83
C LEU A 55 -6.73 -8.60 -1.64
N ASP A 56 -7.66 -9.54 -1.86
CA ASP A 56 -8.16 -10.44 -0.81
C ASP A 56 -7.05 -11.36 -0.32
N LEU A 57 -6.23 -11.91 -1.22
CA LEU A 57 -5.07 -12.73 -0.88
C LEU A 57 -4.03 -11.93 -0.09
N ILE A 58 -3.71 -10.70 -0.52
CA ILE A 58 -2.83 -9.79 0.22
C ILE A 58 -3.43 -9.47 1.58
N ARG A 59 -4.75 -9.22 1.65
CA ARG A 59 -5.44 -8.94 2.91
C ARG A 59 -5.37 -10.12 3.86
N GLN A 60 -5.61 -11.34 3.40
CA GLN A 60 -5.52 -12.55 4.21
C GLN A 60 -4.09 -12.83 4.71
N HIS A 61 -3.07 -12.63 3.86
CA HIS A 61 -1.68 -12.86 4.23
C HIS A 61 -1.02 -11.72 5.03
N THR A 62 -1.44 -10.47 4.80
CA THR A 62 -0.89 -9.29 5.53
C THR A 62 -1.65 -9.05 6.83
N MET A 63 -2.92 -9.47 6.90
CA MET A 63 -3.71 -9.55 8.14
C MET A 63 -3.55 -10.92 8.79
N GLU A 64 -2.36 -11.53 8.72
CA GLU A 64 -1.99 -12.47 9.78
C GLU A 64 -2.20 -11.69 11.08
N LYS A 65 -3.09 -12.20 11.93
CA LYS A 65 -3.69 -11.50 13.06
C LYS A 65 -2.58 -11.13 14.04
N ILE A 66 -1.87 -10.04 13.77
CA ILE A 66 -0.87 -9.49 14.66
C ILE A 66 -1.71 -8.99 15.83
N ASP A 67 -1.85 -9.83 16.85
CA ASP A 67 -2.49 -9.45 18.09
C ASP A 67 -1.79 -8.18 18.58
N PRO A 68 -2.49 -7.03 18.63
CA PRO A 68 -1.89 -5.79 19.08
C PRO A 68 -1.49 -5.86 20.55
N ALA A 69 -2.03 -6.82 21.31
CA ALA A 69 -1.66 -7.05 22.70
C ALA A 69 -0.20 -7.53 22.81
N GLY A 70 0.65 -6.69 23.40
CA GLY A 70 2.03 -7.03 23.76
C GLY A 70 3.06 -6.83 22.65
N LYS A 71 2.72 -6.17 21.53
CA LYS A 71 3.68 -5.86 20.45
C LYS A 71 4.01 -4.38 20.38
N TYR A 72 5.29 -4.10 20.19
CA TYR A 72 5.83 -2.75 20.02
C TYR A 72 6.09 -2.45 18.55
N VAL A 73 5.64 -1.26 18.14
CA VAL A 73 5.96 -0.70 16.83
C VAL A 73 6.83 0.53 17.04
N PHE A 74 8.05 0.47 16.52
CA PHE A 74 8.95 1.62 16.49
C PHE A 74 8.79 2.37 15.16
N ILE A 75 8.52 3.67 15.23
CA ILE A 75 8.32 4.52 14.07
C ILE A 75 9.32 5.67 14.15
N THR A 76 10.13 5.84 13.11
CA THR A 76 11.08 6.94 13.00
C THR A 76 10.42 8.16 12.37
N SER A 77 10.94 9.36 12.67
CA SER A 77 10.46 10.64 12.09
C SER A 77 8.98 10.95 12.42
N CYS A 78 8.61 10.87 13.70
CA CYS A 78 7.25 11.15 14.17
C CYS A 78 6.97 12.64 14.47
N ASP A 79 7.88 13.54 14.12
CA ASP A 79 7.74 14.98 14.40
C ASP A 79 6.63 15.66 13.58
N SER A 80 6.36 15.18 12.36
CA SER A 80 5.34 15.74 11.45
C SER A 80 4.93 14.79 10.31
N GLY A 81 3.87 15.14 9.60
CA GLY A 81 3.47 14.48 8.35
C GLY A 81 3.10 13.00 8.51
N PHE A 82 3.60 12.16 7.59
CA PHE A 82 3.25 10.74 7.52
C PHE A 82 3.66 9.92 8.74
N GLY A 83 4.79 10.23 9.38
CA GLY A 83 5.24 9.50 10.57
C GLY A 83 4.32 9.74 11.77
N LEU A 84 3.90 11.00 11.97
CA LEU A 84 2.96 11.39 13.01
C LEU A 84 1.58 10.75 12.82
N GLU A 85 1.03 10.80 11.60
CA GLU A 85 -0.27 10.18 11.30
C GLU A 85 -0.19 8.64 11.36
N GLY A 86 0.92 8.05 10.89
CA GLY A 86 1.18 6.61 11.01
C GLY A 86 1.21 6.15 12.47
N ALA A 87 1.87 6.92 13.34
CA ALA A 87 1.89 6.65 14.78
C ALA A 87 0.50 6.73 15.41
N LYS A 88 -0.35 7.68 14.99
CA LYS A 88 -1.75 7.77 15.44
C LYS A 88 -2.55 6.54 15.01
N VAL A 89 -2.51 6.18 13.73
CA VAL A 89 -3.28 5.04 13.18
C VAL A 89 -2.85 3.71 13.80
N ILE A 90 -1.55 3.45 13.91
CA ILE A 90 -1.02 2.21 14.48
C ILE A 90 -1.38 2.09 15.97
N ARG A 91 -1.32 3.19 16.71
CA ARG A 91 -1.78 3.22 18.09
C ARG A 91 -3.29 2.97 18.21
N ASP A 92 -4.10 3.56 17.33
CA ASP A 92 -5.56 3.39 17.34
C ASP A 92 -5.98 1.95 16.97
N LEU A 93 -5.12 1.21 16.26
CA LEU A 93 -5.25 -0.24 16.05
C LEU A 93 -4.92 -1.08 17.30
N GLY A 94 -4.48 -0.46 18.40
CA GLY A 94 -4.26 -1.09 19.70
C GLY A 94 -2.80 -1.41 20.04
N PHE A 95 -1.85 -1.06 19.16
CA PHE A 95 -0.43 -1.32 19.37
C PHE A 95 0.20 -0.33 20.36
N MET A 96 1.27 -0.76 21.04
CA MET A 96 2.16 0.14 21.77
C MET A 96 3.16 0.75 20.79
N VAL A 97 3.19 2.07 20.69
CA VAL A 97 4.02 2.79 19.73
C VAL A 97 5.17 3.48 20.45
N ILE A 98 6.39 3.25 19.97
CA ILE A 98 7.57 4.01 20.36
C ILE A 98 7.92 4.93 19.18
N ALA A 99 7.72 6.22 19.37
CA ALA A 99 7.89 7.25 18.36
C ALA A 99 9.29 7.88 18.47
N GLY A 100 10.15 7.62 17.50
CA GLY A 100 11.43 8.31 17.32
C GLY A 100 11.20 9.68 16.71
N CYS A 101 11.47 10.73 17.47
CA CYS A 101 11.37 12.13 17.06
C CYS A 101 12.77 12.74 17.04
N TYR A 102 13.09 13.57 16.05
CA TYR A 102 14.34 14.33 16.02
C TYR A 102 14.41 15.30 17.20
N ASN A 103 13.26 15.87 17.59
CA ASN A 103 13.15 16.71 18.77
C ASN A 103 11.93 16.27 19.60
N ASP A 104 12.16 15.88 20.84
CA ASP A 104 11.14 15.46 21.80
C ASP A 104 10.15 16.57 22.18
N ASN A 105 10.45 17.81 21.82
CA ASN A 105 9.62 19.00 22.01
C ASN A 105 8.92 19.49 20.74
N SER A 106 9.04 18.74 19.63
CA SER A 106 8.35 19.07 18.40
C SER A 106 6.83 19.10 18.59
N PRO A 107 6.08 19.85 17.76
CA PRO A 107 4.62 19.87 17.81
C PRO A 107 4.01 18.47 17.73
N GLY A 108 4.57 17.59 16.88
CA GLY A 108 4.14 16.20 16.76
C GLY A 108 4.41 15.38 18.03
N ALA A 109 5.60 15.49 18.61
CA ALA A 109 5.94 14.84 19.88
C ALA A 109 5.00 15.27 21.03
N LYS A 110 4.69 16.57 21.10
CA LYS A 110 3.72 17.12 22.07
C LYS A 110 2.30 16.63 21.79
N GLU A 111 1.90 16.53 20.53
CA GLU A 111 0.58 15.98 20.17
C GLU A 111 0.46 14.50 20.58
N LEU A 112 1.52 13.71 20.37
CA LEU A 112 1.58 12.32 20.79
C LEU A 112 1.54 12.15 22.31
N ARG A 113 2.09 13.09 23.09
CA ARG A 113 2.06 13.07 24.57
C ARG A 113 0.79 13.66 25.19
N SER A 114 0.18 14.67 24.55
CA SER A 114 -0.85 15.52 25.18
C SER A 114 -2.25 14.93 25.18
N ARG A 115 -2.57 14.05 24.22
CA ARG A 115 -3.90 13.47 24.13
C ARG A 115 -4.02 12.22 25.01
N PRO A 116 -5.11 12.05 25.77
CA PRO A 116 -5.39 10.80 26.45
C PRO A 116 -5.69 9.73 25.40
N TRP A 117 -4.86 8.69 25.35
CA TRP A 117 -4.95 7.62 24.36
C TRP A 117 -5.32 6.28 24.98
N VAL A 118 -5.92 5.39 24.19
CA VAL A 118 -6.31 4.03 24.62
C VAL A 118 -5.09 3.18 24.99
N LYS A 119 -3.92 3.45 24.39
CA LYS A 119 -2.64 2.78 24.67
C LYS A 119 -1.48 3.79 24.72
N LYS A 120 -0.45 3.47 25.51
CA LYS A 120 0.71 4.34 25.78
C LYS A 120 1.54 4.56 24.49
N VAL A 121 1.90 5.82 24.23
CA VAL A 121 2.90 6.19 23.23
C VAL A 121 4.11 6.71 23.97
N GLU A 122 5.27 6.08 23.74
CA GLU A 122 6.55 6.58 24.25
C GLU A 122 7.23 7.40 23.16
N VAL A 123 7.77 8.55 23.51
CA VAL A 123 8.49 9.42 22.57
C VAL A 123 9.96 9.46 22.95
N VAL A 124 10.80 8.98 22.04
CA VAL A 124 12.26 8.88 22.20
C VAL A 124 12.95 9.84 21.22
N SER A 125 14.01 10.51 21.67
CA SER A 125 14.82 11.37 20.81
C SER A 125 15.72 10.53 19.90
N LEU A 126 15.64 10.73 18.58
CA LEU A 126 16.43 10.02 17.58
C LEU A 126 16.96 10.98 16.52
N ASP A 127 18.28 11.17 16.49
CA ASP A 127 18.99 11.75 15.36
C ASP A 127 19.63 10.64 14.50
N VAL A 128 19.03 10.38 13.34
CA VAL A 128 19.48 9.34 12.40
C VAL A 128 20.85 9.68 11.77
N SER A 129 21.27 10.95 11.82
CA SER A 129 22.55 11.41 11.27
C SER A 129 23.71 11.21 12.26
N ASN A 130 23.43 10.84 13.52
CA ASN A 130 24.42 10.63 14.56
C ASN A 130 24.36 9.21 15.12
N GLU A 131 25.37 8.39 14.79
CA GLU A 131 25.46 7.00 15.24
C GLU A 131 25.39 6.85 16.77
N ALA A 132 25.92 7.82 17.53
CA ALA A 132 25.83 7.79 19.00
C ALA A 132 24.39 8.00 19.49
N SER A 133 23.61 8.86 18.82
CA SER A 133 22.19 9.06 19.13
C SER A 133 21.37 7.83 18.77
N VAL A 134 21.67 7.18 17.64
CA VAL A 134 21.02 5.92 17.23
C VAL A 134 21.28 4.81 18.24
N MET A 135 22.52 4.66 18.71
CA MET A 135 22.87 3.66 19.73
C MET A 135 22.16 3.92 21.06
N ALA A 136 22.15 5.17 21.53
CA ALA A 136 21.44 5.54 22.77
C ALA A 136 19.93 5.28 22.66
N CYS A 137 19.31 5.66 21.55
CA CYS A 137 17.89 5.38 21.30
C CYS A 137 17.62 3.87 21.27
N ALA A 138 18.50 3.06 20.67
CA ALA A 138 18.34 1.61 20.65
C ALA A 138 18.44 0.98 22.06
N GLU A 139 19.28 1.50 22.94
CA GLU A 139 19.34 1.08 24.35
C GLU A 139 18.08 1.47 25.12
N GLU A 140 17.59 2.70 24.91
CA GLU A 140 16.36 3.19 25.54
C GLU A 140 15.13 2.37 25.11
N VAL A 141 15.01 2.09 23.81
CA VAL A 141 13.93 1.23 23.27
C VAL A 141 14.00 -0.18 23.88
N LYS A 142 15.21 -0.74 24.05
CA LYS A 142 15.37 -2.06 24.70
C LYS A 142 14.92 -2.03 26.16
N ALA A 143 15.26 -0.97 26.90
CA ALA A 143 14.83 -0.82 28.29
C ALA A 143 13.30 -0.75 28.40
N ILE A 144 12.65 0.05 27.55
CA ILE A 144 11.18 0.19 27.50
C ILE A 144 10.51 -1.17 27.22
N CYS A 145 11.03 -1.94 26.27
CA CYS A 145 10.50 -3.26 25.96
C CYS A 145 10.68 -4.25 27.13
N ASN A 146 11.85 -4.27 27.78
CA ASN A 146 12.15 -5.18 28.90
C ASN A 146 11.30 -4.90 30.16
N ASP A 147 11.08 -3.62 30.49
CA ASP A 147 10.29 -3.23 31.67
C ASP A 147 8.83 -3.73 31.59
N GLN A 148 8.31 -3.89 30.37
CA GLN A 148 6.93 -4.30 30.12
C GLN A 148 6.78 -5.83 30.00
N GLU A 149 7.83 -6.54 29.59
CA GLU A 149 7.92 -8.01 29.73
C GLU A 149 7.91 -8.42 31.22
N MET A 150 8.58 -7.64 32.08
CA MET A 150 8.60 -7.89 33.52
C MET A 150 7.28 -7.51 34.22
N GLY A 151 6.45 -6.67 33.59
CA GLY A 151 5.15 -6.20 34.08
C GLY A 151 3.96 -7.16 33.88
N GLY A 152 4.19 -8.38 33.36
CA GLY A 152 3.19 -9.45 33.32
C GLY A 152 2.19 -9.42 32.17
N ASN A 153 2.40 -8.58 31.13
CA ASN A 153 1.40 -8.42 30.06
C ASN A 153 1.92 -8.54 28.62
N ALA A 154 3.17 -8.96 28.41
CA ALA A 154 3.74 -9.21 27.08
C ALA A 154 4.53 -10.54 27.07
N GLY A 155 4.12 -11.50 26.24
CA GLY A 155 4.98 -12.62 25.85
C GLY A 155 6.14 -12.13 24.96
N PRO A 156 7.07 -13.00 24.53
CA PRO A 156 8.26 -12.61 23.78
C PRO A 156 7.86 -12.00 22.43
N GLY A 157 7.71 -10.67 22.40
CA GLY A 157 7.16 -9.90 21.30
C GLY A 157 8.24 -9.05 20.67
N GLY A 158 8.85 -9.54 19.59
CA GLY A 158 9.86 -8.78 18.85
C GLY A 158 9.32 -7.45 18.30
N LEU A 159 10.19 -6.44 18.23
CA LEU A 159 9.91 -5.14 17.61
C LEU A 159 9.53 -5.32 16.13
N ALA A 160 8.28 -5.01 15.77
CA ALA A 160 7.84 -4.95 14.38
C ALA A 160 8.08 -3.54 13.84
N GLY A 161 9.34 -3.23 13.50
CA GLY A 161 9.71 -1.93 12.93
C GLY A 161 9.42 -1.85 11.43
N VAL A 162 8.53 -0.92 11.02
CA VAL A 162 8.48 -0.43 9.63
C VAL A 162 9.68 0.49 9.45
N GLY A 163 10.76 -0.09 8.94
CA GLY A 163 12.06 0.55 8.81
C GLY A 163 13.11 -0.25 9.57
N LYS A 164 13.61 -1.33 8.98
CA LYS A 164 14.91 -1.89 9.38
C LYS A 164 15.93 -0.75 9.23
N PRO A 165 16.57 -0.24 10.30
CA PRO A 165 17.87 0.37 10.12
C PRO A 165 18.75 -0.77 9.62
N GLY A 166 19.32 -0.59 8.43
CA GLY A 166 20.15 -1.61 7.81
C GLY A 166 21.14 -2.15 8.83
N SER A 167 21.22 -3.47 8.92
CA SER A 167 22.37 -4.19 9.44
C SER A 167 23.60 -3.80 8.62
N LEU A 168 24.16 -2.62 8.89
CA LEU A 168 25.48 -2.20 8.45
C LEU A 168 26.46 -2.91 9.39
N GLY A 169 26.78 -4.14 9.00
CA GLY A 169 27.94 -4.83 9.51
C GLY A 169 29.16 -3.95 9.25
N VAL A 170 29.65 -3.30 10.31
CA VAL A 170 31.01 -2.75 10.36
C VAL A 170 31.96 -3.94 10.27
N LYS A 171 32.26 -4.34 9.04
CA LYS A 171 33.38 -5.23 8.74
C LYS A 171 34.64 -4.41 8.94
N LYS A 172 35.23 -4.49 10.14
CA LYS A 172 36.62 -4.05 10.38
C LYS A 172 37.49 -4.72 9.31
N ARG A 173 38.00 -3.93 8.36
CA ARG A 173 39.17 -4.32 7.58
C ARG A 173 40.37 -4.13 8.51
N SER A 174 40.89 -5.25 9.00
CA SER A 174 42.31 -5.39 9.31
C SER A 174 43.12 -5.35 8.02
#